data_AF-A0A1W1VYP7-F1
#
_entry.id   AF-A0A1W1VYP7-F1
#
_cell.length_a   1.000
_cell.length_b   1.000
_cell.length_c   1.000
_cell.angle_alpha   90.00
_cell.angle_beta   90.00
_cell.angle_gamma   90.00
#
_symmetry.space_group_name_H-M   'P 1'
#
loop_
_entity.id
_entity.type
_entity.pdbx_description
1 polymer ?
#
loop_
_entity_poly.entity_id
_entity_poly.type
_entity_poly.pdbx_seq_one_letter_code
_entity_poly.pdbx_strand_id
1 'polypeptide(L)' 'MAETIMPDKTRRAIKEFCELLRREQGENLLGICLFGLVARGTATPESDIDILVTR' A
#
# COMPACT_ATOMS: atom_id res chain seq x y z
N MET A 1 -14.14 -14.50 -12.07
CA MET A 1 -13.50 -13.29 -11.53
C MET A 1 -12.18 -13.77 -10.96
N ALA A 2 -11.06 -13.44 -11.62
CA ALA A 2 -9.75 -13.90 -11.14
C ALA A 2 -9.44 -13.15 -9.85
N GLU A 3 -9.23 -13.90 -8.77
CA GLU A 3 -8.70 -13.38 -7.53
C GLU A 3 -7.26 -12.95 -7.83
N THR A 4 -7.03 -11.67 -8.13
CA THR A 4 -5.67 -11.17 -8.37
C THR A 4 -4.95 -11.13 -7.03
N ILE A 5 -4.22 -12.21 -6.74
CA ILE A 5 -3.37 -12.30 -5.57
C ILE A 5 -2.24 -11.28 -5.74
N MET A 6 -2.23 -10.26 -4.88
CA MET A 6 -1.14 -9.28 -4.80
C MET A 6 0.20 -10.02 -4.60
N PRO A 7 1.26 -9.73 -5.39
CA PRO A 7 2.55 -10.37 -5.20
C PRO A 7 3.07 -10.20 -3.76
N ASP A 8 3.68 -11.23 -3.20
CA ASP A 8 4.14 -11.22 -1.81
C ASP A 8 5.14 -10.10 -1.51
N LYS A 9 5.99 -9.76 -2.48
CA LYS A 9 6.94 -8.64 -2.36
C LYS A 9 6.21 -7.30 -2.20
N THR A 10 5.17 -7.07 -3.01
CA THR A 10 4.32 -5.87 -2.95
C THR A 10 3.58 -5.79 -1.62
N ARG A 11 2.98 -6.91 -1.18
CA ARG A 11 2.29 -6.99 0.11
C ARG A 11 3.23 -6.67 1.28
N ARG A 12 4.46 -7.21 1.23
CA ARG A 12 5.48 -6.97 2.26
C ARG A 12 5.90 -5.51 2.30
N ALA A 13 6.20 -4.91 1.13
CA ALA A 13 6.58 -3.50 1.04
C ALA A 13 5.50 -2.56 1.60
N ILE A 14 4.22 -2.81 1.27
CA ILE A 14 3.09 -2.03 1.82
C ILE A 14 3.03 -2.16 3.34
N LYS A 15 3.18 -3.37 3.88
CA LYS A 15 3.15 -3.62 5.32
C LYS A 15 4.28 -2.89 6.05
N GLU A 16 5.51 -3.03 5.58
CA GLU A 16 6.68 -2.37 6.15
C GLU A 16 6.55 -0.84 6.11
N PHE A 17 6.05 -0.29 5.01
CA PHE A 17 5.80 1.15 4.88
C PHE A 17 4.70 1.65 5.84
N CYS A 18 3.62 0.88 6.01
CA CYS A 18 2.57 1.21 6.97
C CYS A 18 3.08 1.21 8.42
N GLU A 19 3.90 0.21 8.79
CA GLU A 19 4.52 0.13 10.12
C GLU A 19 5.47 1.30 10.37
N LEU A 20 6.28 1.67 9.37
CA LEU A 20 7.14 2.84 9.42
C LEU A 20 6.32 4.12 9.65
N LEU A 21 5.30 4.37 8.84
CA LEU A 21 4.47 5.57 8.98
C LEU A 21 3.78 5.67 10.34
N ARG A 22 3.27 4.55 10.88
CA ARG A 22 2.66 4.53 12.22
C ARG A 22 3.66 4.90 13.30
N ARG A 23 4.91 4.45 13.19
CA ARG A 23 5.97 4.78 14.15
C ARG A 23 6.39 6.25 14.05
N GLU A 24 6.58 6.77 12.84
CA GLU A 24 7.12 8.12 12.62
C GLU A 24 6.06 9.23 12.84
N GLN A 25 4.80 8.98 12.48
CA GLN A 25 3.73 9.99 12.53
C GLN A 25 2.87 9.90 13.80
N GLY A 26 2.79 8.72 14.44
CA GLY A 26 2.05 8.52 15.68
C GLY A 26 0.60 8.97 15.60
N GLU A 27 0.18 9.82 16.54
CA GLU A 27 -1.20 10.34 16.64
C GLU A 27 -1.57 11.31 15.50
N ASN A 28 -0.57 11.89 14.81
CA ASN A 28 -0.83 12.75 13.65
C ASN A 28 -1.19 11.92 12.41
N LEU A 29 -1.16 10.59 12.46
CA LEU A 29 -1.55 9.76 11.33
C LEU A 29 -3.06 9.49 11.36
N LEU A 30 -3.82 10.22 10.57
CA LEU A 30 -5.27 10.01 10.45
C LEU A 30 -5.62 8.78 9.61
N GLY A 31 -4.78 8.43 8.63
CA GLY A 31 -5.09 7.34 7.72
C GLY A 31 -3.99 7.02 6.70
N ILE A 32 -4.00 5.77 6.23
CA ILE A 32 -3.20 5.26 5.12
C ILE A 32 -4.15 4.52 4.19
N CYS A 33 -4.15 4.88 2.91
CA CYS A 33 -4.99 4.24 1.89
C CYS A 33 -4.15 3.77 0.71
N LEU A 34 -4.32 2.52 0.31
CA LEU A 34 -3.78 1.99 -0.94
C LEU A 34 -4.73 2.35 -2.08
N PHE A 35 -4.20 2.95 -3.14
CA PHE A 35 -4.97 3.26 -4.35
C PHE A 35 -4.24 2.79 -5.61
N GLY A 36 -4.69 3.24 -6.77
CA GLY A 36 -4.01 2.95 -8.03
C GLY A 36 -4.17 1.51 -8.52
N LEU A 37 -3.23 1.08 -9.37
CA LEU A 37 -3.31 -0.21 -10.07
C LEU A 37 -3.23 -1.41 -9.11
N VAL A 38 -2.44 -1.29 -8.05
CA VAL A 38 -2.31 -2.34 -7.02
C VAL A 38 -3.63 -2.54 -6.27
N ALA A 39 -4.30 -1.44 -5.87
CA ALA A 39 -5.62 -1.52 -5.22
C ALA A 39 -6.70 -2.13 -6.13
N ARG A 40 -6.59 -1.91 -7.44
CA ARG A 40 -7.54 -2.44 -8.44
C ARG A 40 -7.26 -3.88 -8.86
N GLY A 41 -6.12 -4.47 -8.45
CA GLY A 41 -5.72 -5.80 -8.89
C GLY A 41 -5.35 -5.86 -10.38
N THR A 42 -4.88 -4.74 -10.96
CA THR A 42 -4.50 -4.62 -12.38
C THR A 42 -3.06 -4.14 -12.54
N ALA A 43 -2.23 -4.29 -11.51
CA ALA A 43 -0.82 -3.91 -11.55
C ALA A 43 0.01 -4.89 -12.40
N THR A 44 0.99 -4.34 -13.11
CA THR A 44 2.04 -5.09 -13.82
C THR A 44 3.30 -5.19 -12.94
N PRO A 45 4.30 -6.02 -13.29
CA PRO A 45 5.57 -6.09 -12.55
C PRO A 45 6.33 -4.75 -12.45
N GLU A 46 6.11 -3.84 -13.39
CA GLU A 46 6.72 -2.51 -13.48
C GLU A 46 5.86 -1.42 -12.81
N SER A 47 4.66 -1.76 -12.32
CA SER A 47 3.78 -0.79 -11.69
C SER A 47 4.29 -0.35 -10.32
N ASP A 48 4.15 0.95 -10.04
CA ASP A 48 4.43 1.53 -8.73
C ASP A 48 3.35 1.15 -7.68
N ILE A 49 3.62 1.49 -6.43
CA ILE A 49 2.69 1.35 -5.31
C ILE A 49 2.21 2.74 -4.88
N ASP A 50 0.94 3.02 -5.10
CA ASP A 50 0.32 4.30 -4.76
C ASP A 50 -0.29 4.30 -3.35
N ILE A 51 0.27 5.11 -2.44
CA ILE A 51 -0.21 5.25 -1.05
C ILE A 51 -0.59 6.70 -0.76
N LEU A 52 -1.81 6.91 -0.26
CA LEU A 52 -2.29 8.19 0.24
C LEU A 52 -2.14 8.21 1.76
N VAL A 53 -1.49 9.25 2.27
CA VAL A 53 -1.30 9.48 3.72
C VAL A 53 -2.07 10.73 4.12
N THR A 54 -2.93 10.60 5.12
CA THR A 54 -3.66 11.73 5.71
C THR A 54 -3.18 11.97 7.13
N ARG A 55 -2.99 13.24 7.49
CA ARG A 55 -2.49 13.70 8.77
C ARG A 55 -3.27 14.90 9.27
#